data_AF-A0A970PLV9-F1
#
_entry.id   AF-A0A970PLV9-F1
#
_cell.length_a   1.000
_cell.length_b   1.000
_cell.length_c   1.000
_cell.angle_alpha   90.00
_cell.angle_beta   90.00
_cell.angle_gamma   90.00
#
_symmetry.space_group_name_H-M   'P 1'
#
loop_
_entity.id
_entity.type
_entity.pdbx_description
1 polymer ?
#
loop_
_entity_poly.entity_id
_entity_poly.type
_entity_poly.pdbx_seq_one_letter_code
_entity_poly.pdbx_strand_id
1 'polypeptide(L)'
;MWITYIARSQNHSCGGMRSAQAPLRLGWILFFIFTAINSSLLFAARADSDEYQALKRYNLPSSAVAFMMLDEEDGFYRYEGEPFSGIAFERYANGNLQRVMYLHQGVQHGPIYIWYPDAKPQMSAQYRQGRLRGRFLGWYANGKVLYDMMIGAKGYIGDYMEDDTRLYEEDWGDYEQEGSDNE
;
A
#
# COMPACT_ATOMS: atom_id res chain seq x y z
N MET A 1 -39.37 -50.44 57.83
CA MET A 1 -39.05 -51.06 59.12
C MET A 1 -37.59 -50.70 59.40
N TRP A 2 -37.33 -49.88 60.43
CA TRP A 2 -36.20 -49.93 61.40
C TRP A 2 -34.79 -50.32 60.84
N ILE A 3 -33.68 -49.58 60.94
CA ILE A 3 -33.04 -48.89 62.07
C ILE A 3 -31.79 -48.11 61.58
N THR A 4 -31.51 -46.98 62.24
CA THR A 4 -30.27 -46.17 62.27
C THR A 4 -29.06 -46.90 62.89
N TYR A 5 -27.81 -46.64 62.45
CA TYR A 5 -26.74 -46.28 63.41
C TYR A 5 -25.53 -45.60 62.77
N ILE A 6 -25.03 -44.62 63.52
CA ILE A 6 -23.92 -43.71 63.25
C ILE A 6 -22.64 -44.30 63.85
N ALA A 7 -21.49 -44.15 63.18
CA ALA A 7 -20.19 -44.15 63.86
C ALA A 7 -19.39 -42.90 63.45
N ARG A 8 -19.21 -42.04 64.44
CA ARG A 8 -18.45 -40.80 64.51
C ARG A 8 -17.04 -41.13 65.01
N SER A 9 -16.00 -40.41 64.55
CA SER A 9 -14.87 -39.91 65.37
C SER A 9 -13.78 -39.30 64.45
N GLN A 10 -13.73 -37.97 64.34
CA GLN A 10 -12.71 -37.06 64.95
C GLN A 10 -11.39 -37.03 64.15
N ASN A 11 -11.19 -35.98 63.34
CA ASN A 11 -10.47 -34.74 63.66
C ASN A 11 -8.94 -34.90 63.53
N HIS A 12 -8.30 -34.01 62.75
CA HIS A 12 -7.32 -33.06 63.27
C HIS A 12 -6.87 -32.09 62.16
N SER A 13 -6.95 -30.79 62.49
CA SER A 13 -5.99 -29.72 62.17
C SER A 13 -5.74 -29.36 60.69
N CYS A 14 -5.47 -28.14 60.24
CA CYS A 14 -5.54 -26.72 60.64
C CYS A 14 -4.73 -26.03 59.51
N GLY A 15 -5.06 -24.83 59.03
CA GLY A 15 -4.08 -24.07 58.23
C GLY A 15 -4.58 -23.09 57.17
N GLY A 16 -4.99 -21.90 57.63
CA GLY A 16 -4.75 -20.58 57.01
C GLY A 16 -4.83 -20.39 55.49
N MET A 17 -5.90 -19.71 55.04
CA MET A 17 -5.90 -18.95 53.79
C MET A 17 -4.96 -17.75 53.91
N ARG A 18 -3.93 -17.68 53.06
CA ARG A 18 -3.19 -16.45 52.77
C ARG A 18 -3.56 -15.98 51.37
N SER A 19 -4.12 -14.78 51.29
CA SER A 19 -4.30 -14.03 50.05
C SER A 19 -2.93 -13.68 49.45
N ALA A 20 -2.67 -14.12 48.22
CA ALA A 20 -1.48 -13.74 47.46
C ALA A 20 -1.90 -12.71 46.41
N GLN A 21 -1.64 -11.43 46.67
CA GLN A 21 -1.56 -10.42 45.60
C GLN A 21 -0.19 -10.59 44.92
N ALA A 22 -0.19 -11.05 43.67
CA ALA A 22 1.03 -11.15 42.87
C ALA A 22 1.44 -9.76 42.36
N PRO A 23 2.73 -9.37 42.42
CA PRO A 23 3.16 -8.10 41.83
C PRO A 23 3.15 -8.24 40.30
N LEU A 24 2.44 -7.33 39.62
CA LEU A 24 2.53 -7.16 38.18
C LEU A 24 3.99 -6.81 37.83
N ARG A 25 4.71 -7.77 37.23
CA ARG A 25 6.12 -7.64 36.88
C ARG A 25 6.27 -6.63 35.73
N LEU A 26 6.75 -5.43 36.05
CA LEU A 26 6.99 -4.30 35.14
C LEU A 26 7.69 -4.69 33.81
N GLY A 27 8.51 -5.75 33.84
CA GLY A 27 9.18 -6.28 32.65
C GLY A 27 8.25 -6.82 31.55
N TRP A 28 7.07 -7.34 31.89
CA TRP A 28 6.10 -7.79 30.88
C TRP A 28 5.45 -6.60 30.17
N ILE A 29 5.18 -5.52 30.90
CA ILE A 29 4.63 -4.29 30.33
C ILE A 29 5.64 -3.67 29.34
N LEU A 30 6.93 -3.65 29.70
CA LEU A 30 8.00 -3.18 28.81
C LEU A 30 8.21 -4.10 27.60
N PHE A 31 8.06 -5.42 27.75
CA PHE A 31 8.12 -6.38 26.63
C PHE A 31 6.98 -6.16 25.63
N PHE A 32 5.74 -5.95 26.11
CA PHE A 32 4.59 -5.65 25.24
C PHE A 32 4.73 -4.28 24.55
N ILE A 33 5.24 -3.26 25.24
CA ILE A 33 5.51 -1.93 24.65
C ILE A 33 6.61 -2.05 23.57
N PHE A 34 7.68 -2.82 23.81
CA PHE A 34 8.75 -3.05 22.83
C PHE A 34 8.26 -3.79 21.59
N THR A 35 7.36 -4.78 21.73
CA THR A 35 6.74 -5.45 20.58
C THR A 35 5.80 -4.52 19.80
N ALA A 36 5.04 -3.66 20.49
CA ALA A 36 4.08 -2.76 19.86
C ALA A 36 4.77 -1.62 19.06
N ILE A 37 5.92 -1.15 19.53
CA ILE A 37 6.72 -0.13 18.83
C ILE A 37 7.39 -0.74 17.58
N ASN A 38 7.96 -1.95 17.68
CA ASN A 38 8.56 -2.64 16.52
C ASN A 38 7.52 -2.98 15.44
N SER A 39 6.30 -3.38 15.81
CA SER A 39 5.25 -3.71 14.84
C SER A 39 4.75 -2.50 14.03
N SER A 40 4.86 -1.30 14.58
CA SER A 40 4.38 -0.08 13.92
C SER A 40 5.34 0.41 12.82
N LEU A 41 6.65 0.26 13.03
CA LEU A 41 7.69 0.61 12.06
C LEU A 41 7.72 -0.34 10.84
N LEU A 42 7.23 -1.57 11.01
CA LEU A 42 7.16 -2.58 9.94
C LEU A 42 6.03 -2.34 8.91
N PHE A 43 5.08 -1.45 9.19
CA PHE A 43 3.87 -1.33 8.37
C PHE A 43 4.05 -0.44 7.12
N ALA A 44 4.89 0.61 7.21
CA ALA A 44 5.09 1.57 6.11
C ALA A 44 5.92 0.97 4.97
N ALA A 45 7.10 0.40 5.26
CA ALA A 45 7.98 -0.27 4.28
C ALA A 45 7.27 -1.42 3.53
N ARG A 46 6.24 -2.00 4.15
CA ARG A 46 5.50 -3.13 3.59
C ARG A 46 4.54 -2.69 2.46
N ALA A 47 3.96 -1.50 2.53
CA ALA A 47 2.88 -1.09 1.64
C ALA A 47 3.31 -0.99 0.16
N ASP A 48 4.51 -0.48 -0.13
CA ASP A 48 5.05 -0.41 -1.49
C ASP A 48 5.44 -1.77 -2.04
N SER A 49 6.02 -2.59 -1.16
CA SER A 49 6.34 -3.97 -1.48
C SER A 49 5.06 -4.76 -1.81
N ASP A 50 3.97 -4.50 -1.11
CA ASP A 50 2.70 -5.20 -1.28
C ASP A 50 2.06 -4.88 -2.64
N GLU A 51 2.02 -3.61 -3.06
CA GLU A 51 1.48 -3.23 -4.38
C GLU A 51 2.34 -3.75 -5.54
N TYR A 52 3.66 -3.66 -5.42
CA TYR A 52 4.58 -4.25 -6.40
C TYR A 52 4.35 -5.77 -6.54
N GLN A 53 4.25 -6.50 -5.43
CA GLN A 53 3.98 -7.94 -5.47
C GLN A 53 2.58 -8.27 -6.01
N ALA A 54 1.58 -7.41 -5.75
CA ALA A 54 0.25 -7.57 -6.32
C ALA A 54 0.28 -7.40 -7.85
N LEU A 55 0.97 -6.38 -8.36
CA LEU A 55 1.06 -6.12 -9.80
C LEU A 55 1.89 -7.15 -10.54
N LYS A 56 2.87 -7.79 -9.91
CA LYS A 56 3.58 -8.96 -10.48
C LYS A 56 2.66 -10.14 -10.75
N ARG A 57 1.57 -10.28 -9.98
CA ARG A 57 0.57 -11.34 -10.12
C ARG A 57 -0.76 -10.80 -10.65
N TYR A 58 -0.71 -9.67 -11.35
CA TYR A 58 -1.91 -9.05 -11.89
C TYR A 58 -2.58 -9.99 -12.88
N ASN A 59 -3.86 -10.30 -12.62
CA ASN A 59 -4.67 -11.10 -13.51
C ASN A 59 -5.60 -10.18 -14.30
N LEU A 60 -5.41 -10.13 -15.62
CA LEU A 60 -6.23 -9.32 -16.51
C LEU A 60 -7.65 -9.91 -16.58
N PRO A 61 -8.70 -9.16 -16.24
CA PRO A 61 -10.08 -9.66 -16.32
C PRO A 61 -10.47 -10.02 -17.76
N SER A 62 -11.32 -11.04 -17.92
CA SER A 62 -11.81 -11.47 -19.24
C SER A 62 -12.69 -10.42 -19.94
N SER A 63 -13.23 -9.46 -19.19
CA SER A 63 -13.97 -8.32 -19.71
C SER A 63 -13.09 -7.18 -20.23
N ALA A 64 -11.76 -7.29 -20.10
CA ALA A 64 -10.85 -6.26 -20.56
C ALA A 64 -10.77 -6.22 -22.09
N VAL A 65 -10.76 -5.01 -22.65
CA VAL A 65 -10.73 -4.75 -24.09
C VAL A 65 -9.34 -4.26 -24.48
N ALA A 66 -8.80 -4.74 -25.59
CA ALA A 66 -7.52 -4.23 -26.08
C ALA A 66 -7.67 -2.74 -26.44
N PHE A 67 -6.75 -1.91 -25.96
CA PHE A 67 -6.81 -0.45 -26.14
C PHE A 67 -6.84 -0.05 -27.61
N MET A 68 -6.19 -0.82 -28.50
CA MET A 68 -6.23 -0.62 -29.95
C MET A 68 -7.62 -0.77 -30.58
N MET A 69 -8.60 -1.32 -29.85
CA MET A 69 -9.99 -1.41 -30.28
C MET A 69 -10.82 -0.20 -29.82
N LEU A 70 -10.21 0.74 -29.09
CA LEU A 70 -10.87 1.98 -28.68
C LEU A 70 -10.50 3.10 -29.65
N ASP A 71 -11.51 3.88 -30.02
CA ASP A 71 -11.33 5.10 -30.77
C ASP A 71 -11.30 6.29 -29.79
N GLU A 72 -10.36 7.22 -30.00
CA GLU A 72 -10.33 8.48 -29.24
C GLU A 72 -11.00 9.60 -30.05
N GLU A 73 -12.10 10.12 -29.53
CA GLU A 73 -12.86 11.21 -30.14
C GLU A 73 -13.16 12.28 -29.10
N ASP A 74 -12.80 13.53 -29.37
CA ASP A 74 -12.99 14.68 -28.48
C ASP A 74 -12.43 14.48 -27.05
N GLY A 75 -11.38 13.68 -26.91
CA GLY A 75 -10.77 13.33 -25.62
C GLY A 75 -11.53 12.26 -24.82
N PHE A 76 -12.48 11.56 -25.45
CA PHE A 76 -13.20 10.43 -24.89
C PHE A 76 -12.87 9.15 -25.65
N TYR A 77 -12.63 8.07 -24.92
CA TYR A 77 -12.47 6.73 -25.48
C TYR A 77 -13.83 6.09 -25.75
N ARG A 78 -14.02 5.58 -26.97
CA ARG A 78 -15.23 4.89 -27.41
C ARG A 78 -14.91 3.46 -27.82
N TYR A 79 -15.88 2.58 -27.61
CA TYR A 79 -15.87 1.21 -28.14
C TYR A 79 -17.16 1.01 -28.91
N GLU A 80 -17.06 0.66 -30.20
CA GLU A 80 -18.23 0.50 -31.08
C GLU A 80 -19.12 1.77 -31.13
N GLY A 81 -18.50 2.96 -31.08
CA GLY A 81 -19.17 4.26 -31.14
C GLY A 81 -19.69 4.79 -29.79
N GLU A 82 -19.71 3.98 -28.74
CA GLU A 82 -20.24 4.36 -27.42
C GLU A 82 -19.12 4.69 -26.42
N PRO A 83 -19.31 5.65 -25.49
CA PRO A 83 -18.31 5.97 -24.46
C PRO A 83 -17.95 4.74 -23.61
N PHE A 84 -16.68 4.35 -23.64
CA PHE A 84 -16.25 3.09 -23.04
C PHE A 84 -16.19 3.16 -21.52
N SER A 85 -16.70 2.14 -20.84
CA SER A 85 -16.58 1.96 -19.39
C SER A 85 -16.09 0.55 -19.10
N GLY A 86 -14.89 0.44 -18.53
CA GLY A 86 -14.26 -0.85 -18.30
C GLY A 86 -12.75 -0.76 -18.23
N ILE A 87 -12.10 -1.90 -18.48
CA ILE A 87 -10.65 -2.01 -18.44
C ILE A 87 -10.15 -2.09 -19.87
N ALA A 88 -9.23 -1.19 -20.23
CA ALA A 88 -8.49 -1.24 -21.47
C ALA A 88 -7.06 -1.73 -21.22
N PHE A 89 -6.48 -2.52 -22.13
CA PHE A 89 -5.12 -3.03 -21.97
C PHE A 89 -4.29 -3.00 -23.25
N GLU A 90 -2.98 -2.96 -23.08
CA GLU A 90 -2.00 -3.11 -24.16
C GLU A 90 -0.97 -4.16 -23.81
N ARG A 91 -0.37 -4.76 -24.84
CA ARG A 91 0.72 -5.71 -24.72
C ARG A 91 1.90 -5.26 -25.55
N TYR A 92 3.09 -5.56 -25.07
CA TYR A 92 4.29 -5.48 -25.87
C TYR A 92 4.26 -6.52 -27.00
N ALA A 93 5.15 -6.35 -27.98
CA ALA A 93 5.31 -7.30 -29.09
C ALA A 93 5.65 -8.72 -28.62
N ASN A 94 6.27 -8.87 -27.44
CA ASN A 94 6.56 -10.17 -26.82
C ASN A 94 5.34 -10.81 -26.12
N GLY A 95 4.16 -10.18 -26.15
CA GLY A 95 2.93 -10.66 -25.54
C GLY A 95 2.75 -10.30 -24.07
N ASN A 96 3.79 -9.79 -23.40
CA ASN A 96 3.68 -9.35 -22.01
C ASN A 96 2.79 -8.12 -21.89
N LEU A 97 2.09 -8.02 -20.75
CA LEU A 97 1.24 -6.88 -20.45
C LEU A 97 2.12 -5.62 -20.38
N GLN A 98 1.72 -4.57 -21.09
CA GLN A 98 2.42 -3.30 -21.11
C GLN A 98 1.71 -2.28 -20.24
N ARG A 99 0.39 -2.15 -20.43
CA ARG A 99 -0.42 -1.11 -19.81
C ARG A 99 -1.82 -1.64 -19.54
N VAL A 100 -2.40 -1.23 -18.42
CA VAL A 100 -3.80 -1.44 -18.08
C VAL A 100 -4.38 -0.12 -17.58
N MET A 101 -5.55 0.26 -18.10
CA MET A 101 -6.22 1.51 -17.78
C MET A 101 -7.68 1.26 -17.44
N TYR A 102 -8.17 2.00 -16.44
CA TYR A 102 -9.56 1.96 -16.03
C TYR A 102 -10.26 3.20 -16.60
N LEU A 103 -11.34 2.96 -17.33
CA LEU A 103 -12.12 3.97 -18.03
C LEU A 103 -13.55 3.97 -17.51
N HIS A 104 -14.13 5.16 -17.37
CA HIS A 104 -15.52 5.35 -17.03
C HIS A 104 -16.09 6.46 -17.91
N GLN A 105 -17.14 6.14 -18.68
CA GLN A 105 -17.79 7.06 -19.61
C GLN A 105 -16.78 7.71 -20.58
N GLY A 106 -15.87 6.91 -21.12
CA GLY A 106 -14.82 7.33 -22.05
C GLY A 106 -13.66 8.09 -21.42
N VAL A 107 -13.66 8.32 -20.11
CA VAL A 107 -12.61 9.09 -19.43
C VAL A 107 -11.85 8.21 -18.44
N GLN A 108 -10.55 8.43 -18.31
CA GLN A 108 -9.72 7.69 -17.34
C GLN A 108 -10.21 7.91 -15.91
N HIS A 109 -10.56 6.82 -15.22
CA HIS A 109 -11.09 6.84 -13.87
C HIS A 109 -10.76 5.53 -13.15
N GLY A 110 -9.98 5.64 -12.09
CA GLY A 110 -9.39 4.51 -11.38
C GLY A 110 -7.90 4.35 -11.66
N PRO A 111 -7.33 3.17 -11.36
CA PRO A 111 -5.90 2.95 -11.53
C PRO A 111 -5.47 2.94 -13.01
N ILE A 112 -4.19 3.22 -13.21
CA ILE A 112 -3.41 2.82 -14.36
C ILE A 112 -2.19 2.05 -13.86
N TYR A 113 -1.87 0.97 -14.56
CA TYR A 113 -0.72 0.13 -14.27
C TYR A 113 0.13 0.00 -15.53
N ILE A 114 1.45 0.10 -15.37
CA ILE A 114 2.42 -0.09 -16.44
C ILE A 114 3.46 -1.10 -15.97
N TRP A 115 3.88 -1.98 -16.87
CA TRP A 115 4.93 -2.96 -16.66
C TRP A 115 6.04 -2.73 -17.68
N TYR A 116 7.25 -3.11 -17.31
CA TYR A 116 8.37 -3.24 -18.23
C TYR A 116 8.17 -4.41 -19.20
N PRO A 117 8.92 -4.47 -20.33
CA PRO A 117 8.86 -5.58 -21.27
C PRO A 117 9.14 -6.96 -20.67
N ASP A 118 9.87 -7.02 -19.54
CA ASP A 118 10.16 -8.25 -18.79
C ASP A 118 9.04 -8.64 -17.79
N ALA A 119 7.87 -8.02 -17.92
CA ALA A 119 6.66 -8.23 -17.11
C ALA A 119 6.78 -7.80 -15.64
N LYS A 120 7.81 -7.03 -15.28
CA LYS A 120 7.91 -6.44 -13.93
C LYS A 120 7.13 -5.14 -13.85
N PRO A 121 6.46 -4.84 -12.73
CA PRO A 121 5.78 -3.56 -12.55
C PRO A 121 6.75 -2.40 -12.69
N GLN A 122 6.31 -1.38 -13.42
CA GLN A 122 7.06 -0.14 -13.65
C GLN A 122 6.39 1.02 -12.93
N MET A 123 5.06 1.10 -12.99
CA MET A 123 4.32 2.26 -12.48
C MET A 123 2.89 1.89 -12.10
N SER A 124 2.39 2.56 -11.06
CA SER A 124 0.98 2.57 -10.67
C SER A 124 0.55 4.01 -10.42
N ALA A 125 -0.61 4.41 -10.91
CA ALA A 125 -1.11 5.77 -10.70
C ALA A 125 -2.63 5.82 -10.64
N GLN A 126 -3.18 6.78 -9.89
CA GLN A 126 -4.62 6.87 -9.67
C GLN A 126 -5.19 8.06 -10.41
N TYR A 127 -6.21 7.81 -11.24
CA TYR A 127 -6.89 8.84 -12.00
C TYR A 127 -8.31 9.03 -11.49
N ARG A 128 -8.78 10.27 -11.52
CA ARG A 128 -10.17 10.62 -11.26
C ARG A 128 -10.62 11.63 -12.30
N GLN A 129 -11.56 11.22 -13.16
CA GLN A 129 -12.12 12.07 -14.22
C GLN A 129 -11.03 12.67 -15.12
N GLY A 130 -10.12 11.82 -15.59
CA GLY A 130 -9.07 12.18 -16.55
C GLY A 130 -7.85 12.84 -15.93
N ARG A 131 -7.86 13.10 -14.61
CA ARG A 131 -6.77 13.77 -13.92
C ARG A 131 -6.08 12.83 -12.93
N LEU A 132 -4.74 12.84 -12.95
CA LEU A 132 -3.93 12.17 -11.94
C LEU A 132 -4.27 12.75 -10.56
N ARG A 133 -4.74 11.89 -9.67
CA ARG A 133 -5.14 12.23 -8.30
C ARG A 133 -5.11 11.00 -7.41
N GLY A 134 -4.31 11.06 -6.36
CA GLY A 134 -4.03 9.96 -5.46
C GLY A 134 -2.55 9.60 -5.50
N ARG A 135 -2.25 8.36 -5.10
CA ARG A 135 -0.89 7.85 -5.07
C ARG A 135 -0.35 7.68 -6.49
N PHE A 136 0.94 7.96 -6.65
CA PHE A 136 1.70 7.77 -7.88
C PHE A 136 3.01 7.08 -7.54
N LEU A 137 3.10 5.80 -7.92
CA LEU A 137 4.20 4.90 -7.61
C LEU A 137 4.97 4.53 -8.86
N GLY A 138 6.28 4.43 -8.71
CA GLY A 138 7.21 3.99 -9.73
C GLY A 138 8.23 3.05 -9.14
N TRP A 139 8.61 2.03 -9.90
CA TRP A 139 9.64 1.07 -9.50
C TRP A 139 10.70 0.92 -10.58
N TYR A 140 11.93 0.72 -10.15
CA TYR A 140 12.97 0.16 -11.00
C TYR A 140 12.68 -1.31 -11.31
N ALA A 141 13.29 -1.85 -12.37
CA ALA A 141 13.16 -3.27 -12.75
C ALA A 141 13.70 -4.27 -11.70
N ASN A 142 14.41 -3.80 -10.66
CA ASN A 142 14.80 -4.61 -9.50
C ASN A 142 13.74 -4.60 -8.38
N GLY A 143 12.68 -3.80 -8.51
CA GLY A 143 11.61 -3.64 -7.52
C GLY A 143 11.86 -2.56 -6.47
N LYS A 144 13.00 -1.86 -6.49
CA LYS A 144 13.23 -0.69 -5.62
C LYS A 144 12.29 0.44 -6.07
N VAL A 145 11.70 1.14 -5.10
CA VAL A 145 10.86 2.32 -5.35
C VAL A 145 11.73 3.39 -6.03
N LEU A 146 11.24 3.90 -7.15
CA LEU A 146 11.80 5.01 -7.91
C LEU A 146 11.13 6.33 -7.52
N TYR A 147 9.81 6.32 -7.34
CA TYR A 147 9.05 7.42 -6.75
C TYR A 147 7.83 6.88 -6.01
N ASP A 148 7.49 7.48 -4.88
CA ASP A 148 6.19 7.34 -4.23
C ASP A 148 5.68 8.73 -3.88
N MET A 149 4.70 9.22 -4.64
CA MET A 149 4.16 10.56 -4.51
C MET A 149 2.67 10.53 -4.24
N MET A 150 2.18 11.51 -3.50
CA MET A 150 0.77 11.82 -3.34
C MET A 150 0.41 13.05 -4.17
N ILE A 151 -0.53 12.90 -5.10
CA ILE A 151 -1.00 13.98 -5.97
C ILE A 151 -2.42 14.38 -5.59
N GLY A 152 -2.59 15.65 -5.23
CA GLY A 152 -3.86 16.28 -4.89
C GLY A 152 -4.51 17.01 -6.05
N ALA A 153 -5.68 17.58 -5.79
CA ALA A 153 -6.39 18.40 -6.77
C ALA A 153 -5.64 19.70 -7.13
N LYS A 154 -4.76 20.18 -6.25
CA LYS A 154 -3.96 21.40 -6.45
C LYS A 154 -2.50 21.12 -6.86
N GLY A 155 -2.19 19.86 -7.20
CA GLY A 155 -0.83 19.43 -7.51
C GLY A 155 -0.25 18.52 -6.43
N TYR A 156 1.07 18.49 -6.36
CA TYR A 156 1.84 17.65 -5.44
C TYR A 156 1.48 17.91 -3.96
N ILE A 157 1.29 16.84 -3.19
CA ILE A 157 1.02 16.89 -1.74
C ILE A 157 2.27 16.52 -0.93
N GLY A 158 3.04 15.54 -1.38
CA GLY A 158 4.19 15.00 -0.67
C GLY A 158 4.66 13.68 -1.28
N ASP A 159 5.81 13.21 -0.84
CA ASP A 159 6.42 11.95 -1.26
C ASP A 159 6.75 11.09 -0.03
N TYR A 160 6.96 9.81 -0.29
CA TYR A 160 7.30 8.79 0.69
C TYR A 160 8.55 8.06 0.23
N MET A 161 9.63 8.81 0.03
CA MET A 161 10.93 8.22 -0.28
C MET A 161 11.58 7.79 1.04
N GLU A 162 11.87 6.50 1.21
CA GLU A 162 12.72 6.05 2.32
C GLU A 162 14.12 6.66 2.17
N ASP A 163 14.64 7.21 3.28
CA ASP A 163 15.89 7.98 3.41
C ASP A 163 17.15 7.11 3.26
N ASP A 164 17.21 6.32 2.19
CA ASP A 164 18.43 5.64 1.72
C ASP A 164 19.04 6.38 0.50
N THR A 165 18.43 7.51 0.11
CA THR A 165 18.83 8.32 -1.06
C THR A 165 19.52 9.62 -0.68
N ARG A 166 19.58 10.00 0.62
CA ARG A 166 20.39 11.15 1.08
C ARG A 166 21.89 11.01 0.84
N LEU A 167 22.37 9.82 0.45
CA LEU A 167 23.77 9.58 0.07
C LEU A 167 24.14 10.09 -1.34
N TYR A 168 23.21 10.75 -2.05
CA TYR A 168 23.49 11.40 -3.34
C TYR A 168 23.23 12.92 -3.34
N GLU A 169 22.89 13.52 -2.19
CA GLU A 169 22.71 14.98 -2.04
C GLU A 169 23.88 15.65 -1.28
N GLU A 170 25.11 15.18 -1.48
CA GLU A 170 26.33 15.93 -1.10
C GLU A 170 27.19 16.22 -2.34
N ASP A 171 26.63 16.81 -3.40
CA ASP A 171 27.44 17.56 -4.39
C ASP A 171 26.58 18.36 -5.39
N TRP A 172 25.81 19.33 -4.91
CA TRP A 172 25.40 20.48 -5.75
C TRP A 172 25.46 21.74 -4.89
N GLY A 173 26.69 22.19 -4.66
CA GLY A 173 26.97 23.51 -4.13
C GLY A 173 26.43 24.61 -5.04
N ASP A 174 25.98 25.67 -4.38
CA ASP A 174 25.99 27.05 -4.82
C ASP A 174 25.45 27.36 -6.23
N TYR A 175 24.16 27.71 -6.29
CA TYR A 175 23.77 28.88 -7.05
C TYR A 175 23.11 29.88 -6.10
N GLU A 176 23.91 30.88 -5.74
CA GLU A 176 23.56 32.03 -4.92
C GLU A 176 22.33 32.73 -5.46
N GLN A 177 21.42 33.04 -4.54
CA GLN A 177 20.28 33.92 -4.75
C GLN A 177 20.76 35.37 -4.60
N GLU A 178 21.11 36.03 -5.70
CA GLU A 178 21.20 37.50 -5.73
C GLU A 178 20.05 38.07 -6.54
N GLY A 179 18.99 38.44 -5.83
CA GLY A 179 18.01 39.40 -6.31
C GLY A 179 18.31 40.75 -5.68
N SER A 180 19.14 41.55 -6.37
CA SER A 180 19.42 42.96 -6.08
C SER A 180 18.13 43.75 -5.89
N ASP A 181 18.14 44.57 -4.85
CA ASP A 181 17.17 45.64 -4.59
C ASP A 181 17.02 46.53 -5.83
N ASN A 182 15.77 46.84 -6.18
CA ASN A 182 15.45 47.91 -7.13
C ASN A 182 14.64 48.98 -6.39
N GLU A 183 15.24 50.17 -6.35
CA GLU A 183 14.84 51.51 -5.89
C GLU A 183 13.34 51.81 -5.67
#